data_AF-A0A432FW41-F1
#
_entry.id   AF-A0A432FW41-F1
#
_cell.length_a   1.000
_cell.length_b   1.000
_cell.length_c   1.000
_cell.angle_alpha   90.00
_cell.angle_beta   90.00
_cell.angle_gamma   90.00
#
_symmetry.space_group_name_H-M   'P 1'
#
loop_
_entity.id
_entity.type
_entity.pdbx_description
1 polymer ?
#
loop_
_entity_poly.entity_id
_entity_poly.type
_entity_poly.pdbx_seq_one_letter_code
_entity_poly.pdbx_strand_id
1 'polypeptide(L)'
;MRILLLIKNSFVEFKRLIHPNAIIPVRFNGSPVNQKMISNILAFVVFYILIFVFGTIVMSGMGYDLDSAMGAVIATLGNIGPGIGEFGSGVFTDVPSVGKWFLS
;
A
#
# COMPACT_ATOMS: atom_id res chain seq x y z
N MET A 1 -0.77 7.40 11.05
CA MET A 1 0.21 8.51 10.92
C MET A 1 0.66 8.75 9.47
N ARG A 2 1.20 7.73 8.77
CA ARG A 2 1.75 7.87 7.40
C ARG A 2 0.73 8.34 6.35
N ILE A 3 -0.47 7.76 6.36
CA ILE A 3 -1.58 8.15 5.46
C ILE A 3 -2.03 9.59 5.69
N LEU A 4 -2.13 10.03 6.95
CA LEU A 4 -2.51 11.42 7.27
C LEU A 4 -1.45 12.44 6.78
N LEU A 5 -0.17 12.08 6.90
CA LEU A 5 0.94 12.89 6.39
C LEU A 5 0.92 12.99 4.86
N LEU A 6 0.64 11.87 4.16
CA LEU A 6 0.49 11.85 2.70
C LEU A 6 -0.67 12.73 2.26
N ILE A 7 -1.85 12.58 2.86
CA ILE A 7 -3.03 13.39 2.52
C ILE A 7 -2.71 14.87 2.71
N LYS A 8 -2.15 15.26 3.86
CA LYS A 8 -1.73 16.66 4.09
C LYS A 8 -0.70 17.14 3.09
N ASN A 9 0.28 16.31 2.74
CA ASN A 9 1.27 16.65 1.73
C ASN A 9 0.65 16.83 0.34
N SER A 10 -0.25 15.94 -0.08
CA SER A 10 -0.96 16.05 -1.36
C SER A 10 -1.77 17.33 -1.45
N PHE A 11 -2.47 17.74 -0.37
CA PHE A 11 -3.17 19.02 -0.33
C PHE A 11 -2.23 20.23 -0.41
N VAL A 12 -1.05 20.15 0.21
CA VAL A 12 -0.04 21.22 0.14
C VAL A 12 0.57 21.33 -1.25
N GLU A 13 0.88 20.21 -1.91
CA GLU A 13 1.33 20.17 -3.31
C GLU A 13 0.25 20.70 -4.25
N PHE A 14 -1.02 20.35 -4.04
CA PHE A 14 -2.13 20.91 -4.80
C PHE A 14 -2.23 22.45 -4.66
N LYS A 15 -2.00 22.97 -3.45
CA LYS A 15 -1.94 24.42 -3.21
C LYS A 15 -0.72 25.06 -3.87
N ARG A 16 0.43 24.38 -3.92
CA ARG A 16 1.63 24.85 -4.63
C ARG A 16 1.43 24.88 -6.14
N LEU A 17 0.69 23.94 -6.71
CA LEU A 17 0.34 23.97 -8.14
C LEU A 17 -0.47 25.22 -8.50
N ILE A 18 -1.37 25.66 -7.61
CA ILE A 18 -2.16 26.88 -7.81
C ILE A 18 -1.38 28.14 -7.42
N HIS A 19 -0.51 28.07 -6.40
CA HIS A 19 0.30 29.17 -5.90
C HIS A 19 1.80 28.79 -5.88
N PRO A 20 2.50 28.88 -7.04
CA PRO A 20 3.86 28.35 -7.19
C PRO A 20 4.91 29.03 -6.31
N ASN A 21 4.66 30.27 -5.87
CA ASN A 21 5.57 31.01 -4.97
C ASN A 21 5.31 30.77 -3.47
N ALA A 22 4.31 29.96 -3.11
CA ALA A 22 3.92 29.75 -1.71
C ALA A 22 4.78 28.67 -1.03
N ILE A 23 5.65 29.07 -0.09
CA ILE A 23 6.39 28.14 0.77
C ILE A 23 5.50 27.69 1.92
N ILE A 24 4.68 26.68 1.66
CA ILE A 24 3.79 26.09 2.66
C ILE A 24 4.47 24.83 3.25
N PRO A 25 4.89 24.84 4.54
CA PRO A 25 5.44 23.66 5.19
C PRO A 25 4.33 22.69 5.64
N VAL A 26 4.50 21.40 5.38
CA VAL A 26 3.60 20.36 5.92
C VAL A 26 3.84 20.23 7.42
N ARG A 27 2.82 20.50 8.24
CA ARG A 27 2.90 20.40 9.71
C ARG A 27 2.18 19.17 10.24
N PHE A 28 2.84 18.45 11.15
CA PHE A 28 2.28 17.33 11.89
C PHE A 28 2.56 17.53 13.37
N ASN A 29 1.50 17.51 14.18
CA ASN A 29 1.56 17.71 15.62
C ASN A 29 2.31 19.00 16.05
N GLY A 30 2.03 20.13 15.38
CA GLY A 30 2.62 21.44 15.70
C GLY A 30 4.02 21.68 15.12
N SER A 31 4.74 20.64 14.69
CA SER A 31 6.10 20.76 14.13
C SER A 31 6.12 20.62 12.60
N PRO A 32 7.00 21.36 11.89
CA PRO A 32 7.22 21.17 10.46
C PRO A 32 7.84 19.80 10.21
N VAL A 33 7.27 19.06 9.27
CA VAL A 33 7.77 17.73 8.87
C VAL A 33 8.86 17.92 7.83
N ASN A 34 10.01 17.28 8.05
CA ASN A 34 11.12 17.32 7.11
C ASN A 34 10.68 16.72 5.76
N GLN A 35 11.00 17.41 4.67
CA GLN A 35 10.67 16.99 3.30
C GLN A 35 11.29 15.62 2.94
N LYS A 36 12.42 15.26 3.56
CA LYS A 36 13.00 13.90 3.47
C LYS A 36 12.07 12.82 4.01
N MET A 37 11.36 13.09 5.10
CA MET A 37 10.39 12.15 5.69
C MET A 37 9.19 11.94 4.75
N ILE A 38 8.72 13.01 4.12
CA ILE A 38 7.62 12.96 3.13
C ILE A 38 8.04 12.11 1.92
N SER A 39 9.24 12.34 1.38
CA SER A 39 9.79 11.55 0.27
C SER A 39 9.90 10.07 0.62
N ASN A 40 10.34 9.74 1.84
CA ASN A 40 10.43 8.36 2.30
C ASN A 40 9.04 7.70 2.41
N ILE A 41 8.03 8.44 2.86
CA ILE A 41 6.66 7.92 2.93
C ILE A 41 6.10 7.68 1.52
N LEU A 42 6.39 8.56 0.57
CA LEU A 42 5.97 8.40 -0.82
C LEU A 42 6.65 7.19 -1.48
N ALA A 43 7.97 7.03 -1.28
CA ALA A 43 8.70 5.84 -1.71
C ALA A 43 8.09 4.56 -1.12
N PHE A 44 7.77 4.56 0.17
CA PHE A 44 7.12 3.42 0.84
C PHE A 44 5.78 3.05 0.17
N VAL A 45 4.94 4.04 -0.17
CA VAL A 45 3.66 3.77 -0.86
C VAL A 45 3.88 3.18 -2.25
N VAL A 46 4.84 3.71 -3.01
CA VAL A 46 5.17 3.19 -4.34
C VAL A 46 5.64 1.74 -4.24
N PHE A 47 6.56 1.43 -3.31
CA PHE A 47 6.99 0.05 -3.08
C PHE A 47 5.83 -0.86 -2.63
N TYR A 48 4.94 -0.37 -1.78
CA TYR A 48 3.77 -1.12 -1.34
C TYR A 48 2.86 -1.51 -2.52
N ILE A 49 2.59 -0.56 -3.42
CA ILE A 49 1.79 -0.81 -4.64
C ILE A 49 2.52 -1.77 -5.58
N LEU A 50 3.84 -1.61 -5.77
CA LEU A 50 4.64 -2.51 -6.63
C LEU A 50 4.62 -3.95 -6.12
N ILE A 51 4.82 -4.16 -4.82
CA ILE A 51 4.78 -5.49 -4.20
C ILE A 51 3.37 -6.07 -4.33
N PHE A 52 2.33 -5.25 -4.13
CA PHE A 52 0.95 -5.68 -4.30
C PHE A 52 0.68 -6.17 -5.73
N VAL A 53 0.98 -5.36 -6.75
CA VAL A 53 0.76 -5.72 -8.16
C VAL A 53 1.56 -6.97 -8.53
N PHE A 54 2.83 -7.03 -8.14
CA PHE A 54 3.67 -8.19 -8.41
C PHE A 54 3.12 -9.46 -7.75
N GLY A 55 2.73 -9.36 -6.47
CA GLY A 55 2.15 -10.49 -5.75
C GLY A 55 0.83 -10.98 -6.36
N THR A 56 -0.02 -10.06 -6.82
CA THR A 56 -1.27 -10.43 -7.50
C THR A 56 -0.99 -11.19 -8.81
N ILE A 57 0.01 -10.77 -9.58
CA ILE A 57 0.40 -11.48 -10.81
C ILE A 57 0.92 -12.89 -10.49
N VAL A 58 1.76 -13.03 -9.46
CA VAL A 58 2.29 -14.33 -9.01
C VAL A 58 1.16 -15.26 -8.60
N MET A 59 0.22 -14.78 -7.77
CA MET A 59 -0.91 -15.58 -7.30
C MET A 59 -1.88 -15.93 -8.45
N SER A 60 -2.14 -14.99 -9.36
CA SER A 60 -2.98 -15.27 -10.53
C SER A 60 -2.32 -16.29 -11.47
N GLY A 61 -1.00 -16.24 -11.62
CA GLY A 61 -0.22 -17.24 -12.35
C GLY A 61 -0.25 -18.65 -11.73
N MET A 62 -0.65 -18.79 -10.46
CA MET A 62 -0.90 -20.07 -9.81
C MET A 62 -2.30 -20.64 -10.08
N GLY A 63 -3.13 -19.94 -10.87
CA GLY A 63 -4.46 -20.39 -11.24
C GLY A 63 -5.60 -19.80 -10.40
N TYR A 64 -5.31 -18.82 -9.53
CA TYR A 64 -6.34 -18.11 -8.78
C TYR A 64 -6.96 -16.99 -9.60
N ASP A 65 -8.28 -16.80 -9.43
CA ASP A 65 -8.99 -15.65 -9.98
C ASP A 65 -8.40 -14.34 -9.46
N LEU A 66 -8.50 -13.30 -10.28
CA LEU A 66 -7.86 -12.01 -10.03
C LEU A 66 -8.36 -11.38 -8.71
N ASP A 67 -9.66 -11.51 -8.40
CA ASP A 67 -10.25 -11.04 -7.15
C ASP A 67 -9.69 -11.79 -5.93
N SER A 68 -9.55 -13.12 -6.02
CA SER A 68 -8.97 -13.95 -4.96
C SER A 68 -7.47 -13.69 -4.78
N ALA A 69 -6.72 -13.54 -5.88
CA ALA A 69 -5.31 -13.21 -5.87
C ALA A 69 -5.03 -11.83 -5.26
N MET A 70 -5.82 -10.81 -5.61
CA MET A 70 -5.75 -9.49 -4.97
C MET A 70 -6.11 -9.57 -3.49
N GLY A 71 -7.17 -10.31 -3.16
CA GLY A 71 -7.65 -10.52 -1.80
C GLY A 71 -6.58 -11.15 -0.90
N ALA A 72 -5.92 -12.21 -1.36
CA ALA A 72 -4.83 -12.87 -0.64
C ALA A 72 -3.67 -11.91 -0.37
N VAL A 73 -3.20 -11.21 -1.41
CA VAL A 73 -2.01 -10.35 -1.31
C VAL A 73 -2.28 -9.11 -0.45
N ILE A 74 -3.45 -8.47 -0.57
CA ILE A 74 -3.82 -7.35 0.33
C ILE A 74 -3.95 -7.83 1.78
N ALA A 75 -4.55 -9.00 1.99
CA ALA A 75 -4.74 -9.52 3.34
C ALA A 75 -3.41 -9.85 4.03
N THR A 76 -2.43 -10.39 3.31
CA THR A 76 -1.12 -10.73 3.87
C THR A 76 -0.22 -9.50 3.96
N LEU A 77 -0.15 -8.68 2.91
CA LEU A 77 0.64 -7.44 2.92
C LEU A 77 0.14 -6.44 3.97
N GLY A 78 -1.16 -6.41 4.22
CA GLY A 78 -1.80 -5.61 5.25
C GLY A 78 -1.84 -6.26 6.64
N ASN A 79 -1.36 -7.50 6.79
CA ASN A 79 -1.49 -8.32 8.01
C ASN A 79 -2.94 -8.37 8.56
N ILE A 80 -3.91 -8.42 7.65
CA ILE A 80 -5.34 -8.43 7.98
C ILE A 80 -5.78 -9.85 8.35
N GLY A 81 -5.37 -10.86 7.57
CA GLY A 81 -5.77 -12.26 7.74
C GLY A 81 -6.78 -12.71 6.68
N PRO A 82 -8.09 -12.42 6.83
CA PRO A 82 -9.09 -12.74 5.81
C PRO A 82 -8.93 -11.87 4.56
N GLY A 83 -8.98 -12.53 3.40
CA GLY A 83 -8.92 -11.91 2.09
C GLY A 83 -10.29 -11.64 1.49
N ILE A 84 -10.31 -11.50 0.18
CA ILE A 84 -11.50 -11.37 -0.65
C ILE A 84 -11.56 -12.62 -1.55
N GLY A 85 -12.76 -13.04 -1.95
CA GLY A 85 -12.95 -14.23 -2.79
C GLY A 85 -12.74 -15.52 -2.00
N GLU A 86 -12.02 -16.46 -2.60
CA GLU A 86 -11.76 -17.80 -2.02
C GLU A 86 -11.06 -17.76 -0.66
N PHE A 87 -10.31 -16.68 -0.38
CA PHE A 87 -9.59 -16.48 0.88
C PHE A 87 -10.38 -15.68 1.93
N GLY A 88 -11.67 -15.43 1.70
CA GLY A 88 -12.53 -14.64 2.59
C GLY A 88 -12.68 -15.23 4.00
N SER A 89 -12.52 -16.54 4.15
CA SER A 89 -12.55 -17.24 5.44
C SER A 89 -11.24 -17.09 6.25
N GLY A 90 -10.19 -16.50 5.67
CA GLY A 90 -8.84 -16.45 6.26
C GLY A 90 -8.10 -17.78 6.25
N VAL A 91 -8.64 -18.79 5.54
CA VAL A 91 -8.03 -20.11 5.39
C VAL A 91 -7.26 -20.17 4.06
N PHE A 92 -5.94 -20.38 4.14
CA PHE A 92 -5.05 -20.51 2.97
C PHE A 92 -4.64 -21.97 2.71
N THR A 93 -5.45 -22.95 3.13
CA THR A 93 -5.11 -24.39 3.04
C THR A 93 -4.88 -24.84 1.61
N ASP A 94 -5.65 -24.30 0.68
CA ASP A 94 -5.69 -24.74 -0.71
C ASP A 94 -4.59 -24.06 -1.56
N VAL A 95 -3.82 -23.14 -0.97
CA VAL A 95 -2.66 -22.51 -1.61
C VAL A 95 -1.51 -23.52 -1.77
N PRO A 96 -0.93 -23.67 -2.97
CA PRO A 96 0.28 -24.44 -3.19
C PRO A 96 1.39 -24.04 -2.22
N SER A 97 2.26 -24.98 -1.87
CA SER A 97 3.36 -24.74 -0.92
C SER A 97 4.17 -23.49 -1.28
N VAL A 98 4.48 -23.30 -2.56
CA VAL A 98 5.23 -22.14 -3.07
C VAL A 98 4.47 -20.82 -2.84
N GLY A 99 3.15 -20.81 -3.01
CA GLY A 99 2.31 -19.64 -2.74
C GLY A 99 2.24 -19.28 -1.26
N LYS A 100 2.21 -20.29 -0.37
CA LYS A 100 2.28 -20.07 1.09
C LYS A 100 3.60 -19.44 1.50
N TRP A 101 4.72 -19.89 0.95
CA TRP A 101 6.04 -19.28 1.18
C TRP A 101 6.11 -17.85 0.67
N PHE A 102 5.47 -17.57 -0.47
CA PHE A 102 5.44 -16.22 -1.04
C PHE A 102 4.56 -15.25 -0.24
N LEU A 103 3.47 -15.74 0.35
CA LEU A 103 2.53 -14.97 1.15
C LEU A 103 2.92 -14.83 2.64
N SER A 104 3.97 -15.53 3.09
CA SER A 104 4.46 -15.49 4.49
C SER A 104 5.37 -14.30 4.78
#